data_AF-A0AA92UM18-F1
#
_entry.id   AF-A0AA92UM18-F1
#
_cell.length_a   1.000
_cell.length_b   1.000
_cell.length_c   1.000
_cell.angle_alpha   90.00
_cell.angle_beta   90.00
_cell.angle_gamma   90.00
#
_symmetry.space_group_name_H-M   'P 1'
#
loop_
_entity.id
_entity.type
_entity.pdbx_description
1 polymer ?
#
loop_
_entity_poly.entity_id
_entity_poly.type
_entity_poly.pdbx_seq_one_letter_code
_entity_poly.pdbx_strand_id
1 'polypeptide(L)'
;MIRLLLCCSFLLSNIVYTHAQHTVYKYDNMGNCISRTDENLSVESKKLQKKDSISTFNLTKITIFPASYVSEAINVNFLPNKATNPLTYAITNMSGQVELKGQILGATYSITVSDLAPGMYILTVSDLNKRVSYKIIKK
;
A
#
# COMPACT_ATOMS: atom_id res chain seq x y z
N MET A 1 50.74 -9.72 5.11
CA MET A 1 49.99 -8.63 5.78
C MET A 1 48.94 -7.93 4.89
N ILE A 2 49.06 -7.97 3.56
CA ILE A 2 48.09 -7.34 2.62
C ILE A 2 46.67 -7.97 2.63
N ARG A 3 46.55 -9.27 2.94
CA ARG A 3 45.24 -9.96 2.95
C ARG A 3 44.33 -9.58 4.12
N LEU A 4 44.88 -9.15 5.25
CA LEU A 4 44.08 -8.74 6.42
C LEU A 4 43.46 -7.35 6.21
N LEU A 5 44.14 -6.48 5.46
CA LEU A 5 43.69 -5.12 5.15
C LEU A 5 42.53 -5.08 4.15
N LEU A 6 42.41 -6.10 3.29
CA LEU A 6 41.32 -6.22 2.31
C LEU A 6 40.00 -6.70 2.92
N CYS A 7 40.02 -7.40 4.06
CA CYS A 7 38.81 -7.84 4.74
C CYS A 7 38.15 -6.70 5.55
N CYS A 8 38.94 -5.74 6.05
CA CYS A 8 38.41 -4.62 6.82
C CYS A 8 37.67 -3.58 5.96
N SER A 9 37.95 -3.48 4.66
CA SER A 9 37.26 -2.54 3.76
C SER A 9 35.86 -3.00 3.34
N PHE A 10 35.56 -4.31 3.43
CA PHE A 10 34.23 -4.85 3.10
C PHE A 10 33.19 -4.69 4.21
N LEU A 11 33.62 -4.44 5.45
CA LEU A 11 32.73 -4.30 6.62
C LEU A 11 32.22 -2.87 6.83
N LEU A 12 32.81 -1.87 6.16
CA LEU A 12 32.49 -0.45 6.37
C LEU A 12 31.45 0.12 5.38
N SER A 13 30.95 -0.66 4.43
CA SER A 13 30.05 -0.18 3.36
C SER A 13 28.55 -0.30 3.65
N ASN A 14 28.14 -0.79 4.83
CA ASN A 14 26.72 -0.93 5.20
C ASN A 14 26.23 0.16 6.15
N ILE A 15 26.55 1.42 5.89
CA ILE A 15 25.86 2.54 6.55
C ILE A 15 24.53 2.73 5.82
N VAL A 16 23.49 2.05 6.29
CA VAL A 16 22.12 2.24 5.80
C VAL A 16 21.63 3.59 6.32
N TYR A 17 21.38 4.52 5.39
CA TYR A 17 20.77 5.81 5.70
C TYR A 17 19.30 5.58 6.07
N THR A 18 18.98 5.53 7.36
CA THR A 18 17.58 5.43 7.80
C THR A 18 16.94 6.80 7.66
N HIS A 19 16.07 6.97 6.66
CA HIS A 19 15.30 8.21 6.52
C HIS A 19 14.27 8.28 7.65
N ALA A 20 14.51 9.12 8.66
CA ALA A 20 13.55 9.37 9.71
C ALA A 20 12.35 10.13 9.12
N GLN A 21 11.22 9.45 8.98
CA GLN A 21 9.95 10.05 8.57
C GLN A 21 9.19 10.47 9.82
N HIS A 22 8.86 11.75 9.92
CA HIS A 22 8.04 12.29 11.00
C HIS A 22 6.57 12.26 10.57
N THR A 23 5.80 11.32 11.13
CA THR A 23 4.36 11.20 10.84
C THR A 23 3.55 11.79 11.98
N VAL A 24 2.69 12.76 11.66
CA VAL A 24 1.77 13.37 12.62
C VAL A 24 0.40 12.68 12.53
N TYR A 25 -0.13 12.32 13.69
CA TYR A 25 -1.43 11.65 13.82
C TYR A 25 -2.49 12.60 14.36
N LYS A 26 -3.70 12.53 13.81
CA LYS A 26 -4.88 13.21 14.37
C LYS A 26 -5.91 12.20 14.84
N TYR A 27 -6.48 12.46 16.01
CA TYR A 27 -7.46 11.60 16.67
C TYR A 27 -8.78 12.34 16.88
N ASP A 28 -9.88 11.60 16.87
CA ASP A 28 -11.19 12.10 17.32
C ASP A 28 -11.30 12.06 18.86
N ASN A 29 -12.40 12.60 19.40
CA ASN A 29 -12.68 12.62 20.84
C ASN A 29 -12.90 11.22 21.45
N MET A 30 -13.05 10.18 20.63
CA MET A 30 -13.19 8.78 21.06
C MET A 30 -11.85 8.00 20.95
N GLY A 31 -10.77 8.65 20.51
CA GLY A 31 -9.44 8.06 20.40
C GLY A 31 -9.14 7.34 19.09
N ASN A 32 -10.01 7.43 18.07
CA ASN A 32 -9.74 6.83 16.76
C ASN A 32 -8.86 7.74 15.90
N CYS A 33 -7.86 7.17 15.22
CA CYS A 33 -7.02 7.90 14.26
C CYS A 33 -7.85 8.24 13.01
N ILE A 34 -8.05 9.53 12.75
CA ILE A 34 -8.84 10.04 11.62
C ILE A 34 -7.98 10.55 10.46
N SER A 35 -6.68 10.81 10.69
CA SER A 35 -5.76 11.25 9.62
C SER A 35 -4.30 10.99 9.97
N ARG A 36 -3.48 10.83 8.92
CA ARG A 36 -2.01 10.71 8.98
C ARG A 36 -1.41 11.62 7.91
N THR A 37 -0.47 12.46 8.31
CA THR A 37 0.28 13.32 7.39
C THR A 37 1.77 13.11 7.61
N ASP A 38 2.48 12.76 6.55
CA ASP A 38 3.94 12.71 6.56
C ASP A 38 4.46 14.13 6.36
N GLU A 39 5.06 14.71 7.38
CA GLU A 39 5.77 15.97 7.24
C GLU A 39 7.10 15.67 6.57
N ASN A 40 7.20 15.99 5.28
CA ASN A 40 8.49 16.04 4.62
C ASN A 40 9.25 17.24 5.21
N LEU A 41 10.31 16.96 5.98
CA LEU A 41 11.36 17.95 6.24
C LEU A 41 11.88 18.42 4.88
N SER A 42 11.49 19.64 4.51
CA SER A 42 11.83 20.28 3.23
C SER A 42 13.34 20.39 3.07
N VAL A 43 13.95 19.40 2.43
CA VAL A 43 15.18 19.63 1.69
C VAL A 43 14.77 20.08 0.30
N GLU A 44 15.04 21.35 0.01
CA GLU A 44 14.76 22.02 -1.24
C GLU A 44 15.51 21.33 -2.39
N SER A 45 14.90 20.31 -3.00
CA SER A 45 15.44 19.67 -4.20
C SER A 45 14.93 20.40 -5.44
N LYS A 46 15.86 21.06 -6.14
CA LYS A 46 15.67 21.74 -7.43
C LYS A 46 14.74 20.96 -8.38
N LYS A 47 13.70 21.66 -8.82
CA LYS A 47 12.71 21.26 -9.82
C LYS A 47 13.39 20.96 -11.16
N LEU A 48 13.41 19.69 -11.58
CA LEU A 48 13.61 19.34 -12.99
C LEU A 48 12.24 18.98 -13.59
N GLN A 49 11.70 19.88 -14.41
CA GLN A 49 10.50 19.61 -15.18
C GLN A 49 10.82 18.55 -16.24
N LYS A 50 10.12 17.41 -16.19
CA LYS A 50 9.90 16.59 -17.37
C LYS A 50 8.40 16.49 -17.62
N LYS A 51 7.98 17.16 -18.69
CA LYS A 51 6.65 17.15 -19.29
C LYS A 51 6.51 15.83 -20.02
N ASP A 52 5.96 14.82 -19.36
CA ASP A 52 5.28 13.71 -20.02
C ASP A 52 3.85 13.72 -19.48
N SER A 53 2.89 13.83 -20.40
CA SER A 53 1.44 13.90 -20.13
C SER A 53 0.95 12.60 -19.50
N ILE A 54 1.18 12.43 -18.20
CA ILE A 54 0.62 11.33 -17.41
C ILE A 54 -0.88 11.58 -17.34
N SER A 55 -1.66 10.76 -18.04
CA SER A 55 -3.09 10.64 -17.79
C SER A 55 -3.25 10.38 -16.29
N THR A 56 -3.70 11.41 -15.56
CA THR A 56 -3.93 11.34 -14.11
C THR A 56 -5.04 10.35 -13.86
N PHE A 57 -4.68 9.08 -13.74
CA PHE A 57 -5.58 8.07 -13.24
C PHE A 57 -5.79 8.35 -11.75
N ASN A 58 -7.01 8.73 -11.42
CA ASN A 58 -7.40 9.05 -10.07
C ASN A 58 -8.09 7.82 -9.50
N LEU A 59 -7.39 7.12 -8.61
CA LEU A 59 -7.89 6.00 -7.80
C LEU A 59 -9.02 6.41 -6.82
N THR A 60 -9.61 7.61 -6.98
CA THR A 60 -10.49 8.29 -6.02
C THR A 60 -11.87 7.64 -5.86
N LYS A 61 -12.17 6.52 -6.55
CA LYS A 61 -13.47 5.87 -6.41
C LYS A 61 -13.37 4.34 -6.47
N ILE A 62 -12.55 3.78 -5.58
CA ILE A 62 -12.65 2.36 -5.21
C ILE A 62 -13.59 2.26 -4.02
N THR A 63 -14.68 1.52 -4.19
CA THR A 63 -15.63 1.23 -3.11
C THR A 63 -15.56 -0.27 -2.80
N ILE A 64 -15.42 -0.60 -1.52
CA ILE A 64 -15.23 -1.98 -1.05
C ILE A 64 -16.37 -2.34 -0.13
N PHE A 65 -16.98 -3.51 -0.38
CA PHE A 65 -18.09 -4.02 0.41
C PHE A 65 -17.88 -5.51 0.75
N PRO A 66 -18.17 -5.94 1.98
CA PRO A 66 -18.55 -5.12 3.14
C PRO A 66 -17.35 -4.35 3.74
N ALA A 67 -17.63 -3.24 4.45
CA ALA A 67 -16.61 -2.26 4.85
C ALA A 67 -15.66 -2.72 5.97
N SER A 68 -15.97 -3.81 6.70
CA SER A 68 -15.12 -4.27 7.81
C SER A 68 -15.23 -5.74 8.12
N TYR A 69 -16.44 -6.31 8.15
CA TYR A 69 -16.65 -7.71 8.51
C TYR A 69 -17.05 -8.53 7.29
N VAL A 70 -16.23 -9.53 6.94
CA VAL A 70 -16.42 -10.36 5.74
C VAL A 70 -16.49 -11.82 6.16
N SER A 71 -17.39 -12.58 5.54
CA SER A 71 -17.45 -14.04 5.71
C SER A 71 -16.95 -14.79 4.49
N GLU A 72 -17.41 -14.42 3.29
CA GLU A 72 -17.18 -15.21 2.07
C GLU A 72 -16.45 -14.44 0.98
N ALA A 73 -16.85 -13.20 0.71
CA ALA A 73 -16.32 -12.45 -0.41
C ALA A 73 -16.27 -10.94 -0.16
N ILE A 74 -15.34 -10.29 -0.84
CA ILE A 74 -15.13 -8.85 -0.85
C ILE A 74 -15.39 -8.35 -2.25
N ASN A 75 -16.41 -7.50 -2.39
CA ASN A 75 -16.73 -6.87 -3.66
C ASN A 75 -15.96 -5.56 -3.78
N VAL A 76 -15.18 -5.46 -4.85
CA VAL A 76 -14.45 -4.26 -5.23
C VAL A 76 -15.12 -3.65 -6.45
N ASN A 77 -15.67 -2.46 -6.24
CA ASN A 77 -16.29 -1.66 -7.28
C ASN A 77 -15.37 -0.50 -7.65
N PHE A 78 -15.10 -0.38 -8.94
CA PHE A 78 -14.13 0.51 -9.53
C PHE A 78 -14.73 1.12 -10.79
N LEU A 79 -14.63 2.45 -10.93
CA LEU A 79 -15.01 3.16 -12.15
C LEU A 79 -13.75 3.39 -12.99
N PRO A 80 -13.49 2.57 -14.04
CA PRO A 80 -12.35 2.77 -14.92
C PRO A 80 -12.52 4.09 -15.67
N ASN A 81 -11.80 5.12 -15.26
CA ASN A 81 -11.68 6.34 -16.05
C ASN A 81 -10.69 6.10 -17.21
N LYS A 82 -11.21 5.59 -18.34
CA LYS A 82 -10.53 5.27 -19.61
C LYS A 82 -9.30 4.35 -19.51
N ALA A 83 -9.35 3.23 -20.23
CA ALA A 83 -8.24 2.31 -20.54
C ALA A 83 -7.17 2.19 -19.43
N THR A 84 -7.59 1.70 -18.27
CA THR A 84 -6.70 1.55 -17.13
C THR A 84 -6.14 0.14 -17.11
N ASN A 85 -4.82 0.02 -16.89
CA ASN A 85 -4.18 -1.25 -16.57
C ASN A 85 -4.97 -1.99 -15.47
N PRO A 86 -5.04 -3.33 -15.49
CA PRO A 86 -5.77 -4.08 -14.48
C PRO A 86 -5.22 -3.73 -13.09
N LEU A 87 -6.12 -3.45 -12.14
CA LEU A 87 -5.72 -3.23 -10.76
C LEU A 87 -5.22 -4.57 -10.19
N THR A 88 -4.25 -4.49 -9.31
CA THR A 88 -3.75 -5.63 -8.54
C THR A 88 -4.29 -5.55 -7.12
N TYR A 89 -4.51 -6.70 -6.51
CA TYR A 89 -4.85 -6.77 -5.10
C TYR A 89 -3.95 -7.76 -4.36
N ALA A 90 -3.75 -7.50 -3.07
CA ALA A 90 -3.10 -8.42 -2.14
C ALA A 90 -3.79 -8.33 -0.78
N ILE A 91 -4.03 -9.49 -0.14
CA ILE A 91 -4.50 -9.61 1.23
C ILE A 91 -3.32 -10.10 2.06
N THR A 92 -2.92 -9.30 3.05
CA THR A 92 -1.85 -9.65 3.98
C THR A 92 -2.41 -9.85 5.39
N ASN A 93 -1.91 -10.86 6.10
CA ASN A 93 -2.19 -11.07 7.51
C ASN A 93 -1.47 -10.03 8.40
N MET A 94 -1.72 -10.07 9.71
CA MET A 94 -1.13 -9.12 10.67
C MET A 94 0.40 -9.23 10.81
N SER A 95 1.00 -10.35 10.41
CA SER A 95 2.45 -10.53 10.34
C SER A 95 3.05 -10.00 9.03
N GLY A 96 2.23 -9.50 8.10
CA GLY A 96 2.65 -8.99 6.80
C GLY A 96 2.81 -10.05 5.71
N GLN A 97 2.48 -11.31 6.00
CA GLN A 97 2.52 -12.39 5.00
C GLN A 97 1.35 -12.25 4.04
N VAL A 98 1.62 -12.41 2.73
CA VAL A 98 0.60 -12.38 1.68
C VAL A 98 -0.12 -13.73 1.64
N GLU A 99 -1.41 -13.71 1.95
CA GLU A 99 -2.28 -14.89 1.96
C GLU A 99 -3.01 -15.06 0.63
N LEU A 100 -3.38 -13.95 -0.01
CA LEU A 100 -4.06 -13.96 -1.31
C LEU A 100 -3.59 -12.78 -2.15
N LYS A 101 -3.47 -12.98 -3.47
CA LYS A 101 -3.18 -11.90 -4.43
C LYS A 101 -3.77 -12.21 -5.79
N GLY A 102 -4.05 -11.17 -6.57
CA GLY A 102 -4.58 -11.34 -7.91
C GLY A 102 -4.78 -10.02 -8.65
N GLN A 103 -5.52 -10.10 -9.75
CA GLN A 103 -5.89 -8.94 -10.57
C GLN A 103 -7.40 -8.74 -10.54
N ILE A 104 -7.81 -7.48 -10.48
CA ILE A 104 -9.19 -7.04 -10.57
C ILE A 104 -9.44 -6.72 -12.05
N LEU A 105 -10.25 -7.57 -12.68
CA LEU A 105 -10.61 -7.45 -14.08
C LEU A 105 -12.05 -6.93 -14.18
N GLY A 106 -12.21 -5.71 -14.69
CA GLY A 106 -13.51 -5.07 -14.87
C GLY A 106 -13.89 -4.07 -13.76
N ALA A 107 -15.08 -3.50 -13.91
CA ALA A 107 -15.59 -2.46 -13.01
C ALA A 107 -16.10 -3.01 -11.66
N THR A 108 -16.51 -4.28 -11.64
CA THR A 108 -16.95 -4.98 -10.42
C THR A 108 -16.24 -6.31 -10.38
N TYR A 109 -15.60 -6.61 -9.25
CA TYR A 109 -14.87 -7.85 -9.05
C TYR A 109 -15.09 -8.37 -7.63
N SER A 110 -15.28 -9.68 -7.49
CA SER A 110 -15.47 -10.33 -6.20
C SER A 110 -14.24 -11.14 -5.84
N ILE A 111 -13.61 -10.80 -4.71
CA ILE A 111 -12.47 -11.52 -4.15
C ILE A 111 -13.03 -12.53 -3.15
N THR A 112 -12.88 -13.82 -3.43
CA THR A 112 -13.29 -14.89 -2.50
C THR A 112 -12.27 -15.01 -1.36
N VAL A 113 -12.77 -15.04 -0.12
CA VAL A 113 -11.97 -15.12 1.11
C VAL A 113 -12.49 -16.20 2.07
N SER A 114 -13.32 -17.13 1.58
CA SER A 114 -13.87 -18.25 2.35
C SER A 114 -12.79 -19.06 3.06
N ASP A 115 -11.65 -19.22 2.40
CA ASP A 115 -10.57 -20.11 2.82
C ASP A 115 -9.60 -19.43 3.80
N LEU A 116 -9.78 -18.13 4.06
CA LEU A 116 -9.01 -17.42 5.07
C LEU A 116 -9.52 -17.77 6.46
N ALA A 117 -8.59 -18.01 7.39
CA ALA A 117 -8.93 -18.18 8.79
C ALA A 117 -9.59 -16.90 9.38
N PRO A 118 -10.45 -17.01 10.40
CA PRO A 118 -10.96 -15.86 11.13
C PRO A 118 -9.82 -15.00 11.69
N GLY A 119 -9.89 -13.68 11.48
CA GLY A 119 -8.79 -12.79 11.86
C GLY A 119 -8.82 -11.44 11.16
N MET A 120 -7.81 -10.63 11.47
CA MET A 120 -7.63 -9.31 10.86
C MET A 120 -6.65 -9.39 9.69
N TYR A 121 -7.00 -8.72 8.59
CA TYR A 121 -6.22 -8.67 7.37
C TYR A 121 -6.19 -7.25 6.80
N ILE A 122 -5.20 -6.97 5.96
CA ILE A 122 -5.10 -5.75 5.17
C ILE A 122 -5.26 -6.11 3.70
N LEU A 123 -6.34 -5.62 3.08
CA LEU A 123 -6.48 -5.64 1.62
C LEU A 123 -5.83 -4.40 1.05
N THR A 124 -4.92 -4.62 0.14
CA THR A 124 -4.23 -3.60 -0.61
C THR A 124 -4.67 -3.70 -2.06
N VAL A 125 -5.11 -2.59 -2.64
CA VAL A 125 -5.44 -2.48 -4.06
C VAL A 125 -4.51 -1.44 -4.68
N SER A 126 -3.87 -1.79 -5.79
CA SER A 126 -2.84 -0.96 -6.44
C SER A 126 -2.96 -0.95 -7.96
N ASP A 127 -2.63 0.21 -8.54
CA ASP A 127 -2.21 0.34 -9.93
C ASP A 127 -0.67 0.51 -10.00
N LEU A 128 -0.13 0.91 -11.17
CA LEU A 128 1.31 1.13 -11.35
C LEU A 128 1.88 2.27 -10.49
N ASN A 129 1.06 3.23 -10.05
CA ASN A 129 1.51 4.50 -9.48
C ASN A 129 0.94 4.79 -8.08
N LYS A 130 -0.12 4.09 -7.67
CA LYS A 130 -0.92 4.37 -6.49
C LYS A 130 -1.38 3.08 -5.83
N ARG A 131 -1.51 3.15 -4.52
CA ARG A 131 -1.91 2.05 -3.65
C ARG A 131 -2.85 2.57 -2.59
N VAL A 132 -3.92 1.82 -2.33
CA VAL A 132 -4.87 2.06 -1.23
C VAL A 132 -5.00 0.80 -0.40
N SER A 133 -5.19 0.94 0.90
CA SER A 133 -5.25 -0.19 1.83
C SER A 133 -6.48 -0.08 2.72
N TYR A 134 -7.09 -1.22 3.01
CA TYR A 134 -8.33 -1.36 3.76
C TYR A 134 -8.15 -2.44 4.81
N LYS A 135 -8.64 -2.19 6.02
CA LYS A 135 -8.72 -3.20 7.07
C LYS A 135 -9.92 -4.10 6.84
N ILE A 136 -9.73 -5.41 6.99
CA ILE A 136 -10.77 -6.42 6.91
C ILE A 136 -10.70 -7.30 8.16
N ILE A 137 -11.85 -7.72 8.63
CA ILE A 137 -12.04 -8.67 9.71
C ILE A 137 -12.81 -9.87 9.13
N LYS A 138 -12.11 -10.98 8.96
CA LYS A 138 -12.72 -12.27 8.59
C LYS A 138 -13.38 -12.87 9.83
N LYS A 139 -14.67 -13.17 9.71
CA LYS A 139 -15.44 -13.91 10.73
C LYS A 139 -15.22 -15.40 10.61
#